data_AF-A0A0Q6CF68-F1
#
_entry.id   AF-A0A0Q6CF68-F1
#
_cell.length_a   1.000
_cell.length_b   1.000
_cell.length_c   1.000
_cell.angle_alpha   90.00
_cell.angle_beta   90.00
_cell.angle_gamma   90.00
#
_symmetry.space_group_name_H-M   'P 1'
#
loop_
_entity.id
_entity.type
_entity.pdbx_description
1 polymer ?
#
loop_
_entity_poly.entity_id
_entity_poly.type
_entity_poly.pdbx_seq_one_letter_code
_entity_poly.pdbx_strand_id
1 'polypeptide(L)'
;MTAKQTDAAGDEAEIAASFDEAVNMTPSKLESWLETEESGEVGFKSGGEASESVGHHSGRRIVEIKRRKVADRTADDIAHMHKVVSYVHRHLAQRPKGDITQTRWRYSLMNWGHDPAK
;
A
#
# COMPACT_ATOMS: atom_id res chain seq x y z
N MET A 1 -0.78 5.75 -36.18
CA MET A 1 -1.24 5.15 -34.91
C MET A 1 -1.16 6.23 -33.87
N THR A 2 -2.30 6.80 -33.51
CA THR A 2 -2.42 8.02 -32.71
C THR A 2 -1.92 7.75 -31.30
N ALA A 3 -0.93 8.51 -30.85
CA ALA A 3 -0.52 8.52 -29.46
C ALA A 3 -1.74 8.90 -28.62
N LYS A 4 -2.11 8.05 -27.65
CA LYS A 4 -3.12 8.37 -26.64
C LYS A 4 -2.52 9.55 -25.85
N GLN A 5 -3.00 10.75 -26.12
CA GLN A 5 -2.71 11.91 -25.29
C GLN A 5 -3.38 11.63 -23.95
N THR A 6 -2.59 11.15 -22.98
CA THR A 6 -3.07 10.88 -21.64
C THR A 6 -3.13 12.20 -20.89
N ASP A 7 -4.34 12.63 -20.56
CA ASP A 7 -4.55 13.76 -19.67
C ASP A 7 -4.04 13.36 -18.29
N ALA A 8 -2.93 13.96 -17.84
CA ALA A 8 -2.31 13.64 -16.55
C ALA A 8 -3.31 13.72 -15.39
N ALA A 9 -4.23 14.68 -15.41
CA ALA A 9 -5.29 14.80 -14.40
C ALA A 9 -6.28 13.61 -14.42
N GLY A 10 -6.54 13.01 -15.59
CA GLY A 10 -7.34 11.80 -15.72
C GLY A 10 -6.62 10.59 -15.13
N ASP A 11 -5.32 10.46 -15.42
CA ASP A 11 -4.47 9.39 -14.88
C ASP A 11 -4.36 9.48 -13.34
N GLU A 12 -4.22 10.68 -12.78
CA GLU A 12 -4.18 10.90 -11.33
C GLU A 12 -5.49 10.48 -10.63
N ALA A 13 -6.64 10.79 -11.25
CA ALA A 13 -7.94 10.40 -10.73
C ALA A 13 -8.16 8.88 -10.75
N GLU A 14 -7.71 8.20 -11.81
CA GLU A 14 -7.78 6.74 -11.93
C GLU A 14 -6.88 6.04 -10.89
N ILE A 15 -5.67 6.58 -10.67
CA ILE A 15 -4.77 6.11 -9.61
C ILE A 15 -5.41 6.30 -8.23
N ALA A 16 -6.07 7.44 -8.00
CA ALA A 16 -6.74 7.71 -6.74
C ALA A 16 -7.89 6.74 -6.45
N ALA A 17 -8.74 6.49 -7.44
CA ALA A 17 -9.82 5.50 -7.33
C ALA A 17 -9.26 4.09 -7.05
N SER A 18 -8.26 3.66 -7.83
CA SER A 18 -7.63 2.35 -7.65
C SER A 18 -6.96 2.20 -6.28
N PHE A 19 -6.38 3.28 -5.76
CA PHE A 19 -5.77 3.30 -4.43
C PHE A 19 -6.81 3.14 -3.32
N ASP A 20 -7.95 3.82 -3.43
CA ASP A 20 -9.02 3.72 -2.44
C ASP A 20 -9.66 2.32 -2.43
N GLU A 21 -9.70 1.64 -3.59
CA GLU A 21 -10.08 0.22 -3.68
C GLU A 21 -9.03 -0.72 -3.08
N ALA A 22 -7.75 -0.51 -3.40
CA ALA A 22 -6.66 -1.35 -2.94
C ALA A 22 -6.42 -1.24 -1.42
N VAL A 23 -6.57 -0.04 -0.84
CA VAL A 23 -6.30 0.21 0.59
C VAL A 23 -7.58 0.14 1.41
N ASN A 24 -7.94 -1.08 1.82
CA ASN A 24 -9.18 -1.38 2.52
C ASN A 24 -9.12 -1.20 4.07
N MET A 25 -7.94 -0.89 4.63
CA MET A 25 -7.77 -0.54 6.04
C MET A 25 -7.99 0.96 6.25
N THR A 26 -8.64 1.31 7.37
CA THR A 26 -8.73 2.71 7.80
C THR A 26 -7.36 3.19 8.29
N PRO A 27 -7.06 4.51 8.28
CA PRO A 27 -5.80 5.04 8.80
C PRO A 27 -5.51 4.56 10.23
N SER A 28 -6.51 4.63 11.12
CA SER A 28 -6.36 4.17 12.51
C SER A 28 -6.08 2.67 12.62
N LYS A 29 -6.73 1.82 11.80
CA LYS A 29 -6.46 0.37 11.83
C LYS A 29 -5.05 0.08 11.33
N LEU A 30 -4.59 0.79 10.30
CA LEU A 30 -3.25 0.64 9.77
C LEU A 30 -2.19 1.14 10.76
N GLU A 31 -2.41 2.28 11.42
CA GLU A 31 -1.52 2.77 12.50
C GLU A 31 -1.37 1.73 13.61
N SER A 32 -2.47 1.22 14.16
CA SER A 32 -2.41 0.20 15.21
C SER A 32 -1.74 -1.09 14.76
N TRP A 33 -1.85 -1.44 13.46
CA TRP A 33 -1.14 -2.58 12.90
C TRP A 33 0.38 -2.34 12.80
N LEU A 34 0.80 -1.14 12.37
CA LEU A 34 2.22 -0.79 12.23
C LEU A 34 2.94 -0.68 13.59
N GLU A 35 2.19 -0.60 14.70
CA GLU A 35 2.76 -0.61 16.05
C GLU A 35 3.08 -2.03 16.55
N THR A 36 2.67 -3.08 15.84
CA THR A 36 2.90 -4.46 16.30
C THR A 36 4.27 -5.01 15.86
N GLU A 37 4.77 -5.98 16.63
CA GLU A 37 6.03 -6.66 16.32
C GLU A 37 5.94 -7.38 14.96
N GLU A 38 4.81 -8.04 14.69
CA GLU A 38 4.59 -8.79 13.45
C GLU A 38 4.70 -7.90 12.21
N SER A 39 4.25 -6.66 12.31
CA SER A 39 4.37 -5.68 11.22
C SER A 39 5.84 -5.33 10.94
N GLY A 40 6.67 -5.20 11.98
CA GLY A 40 8.10 -4.92 11.88
C GLY A 40 8.95 -6.09 11.36
N GLU A 41 8.46 -7.34 11.54
CA GLU A 41 9.18 -8.56 11.16
C GLU A 41 8.99 -8.98 9.69
N VAL A 42 8.06 -8.35 8.96
CA VAL A 42 7.72 -8.72 7.58
C VAL A 42 8.17 -7.69 6.55
N GLY A 43 8.39 -8.18 5.33
CA GLY A 43 8.77 -7.37 4.17
C GLY A 43 10.27 -7.32 3.90
N PHE A 44 10.61 -6.63 2.81
CA PHE A 44 11.99 -6.48 2.34
C PHE A 44 12.68 -5.29 3.01
N LYS A 45 13.91 -5.50 3.51
CA LYS A 45 14.79 -4.46 4.07
C LYS A 45 15.88 -4.11 3.04
N SER A 46 16.05 -2.83 2.72
CA SER A 46 16.98 -2.43 1.65
C SER A 46 18.43 -2.43 2.16
N GLY A 47 19.22 -3.40 1.72
CA GLY A 47 20.55 -3.65 2.28
C GLY A 47 20.42 -4.26 3.69
N GLY A 48 21.25 -5.26 4.00
CA GLY A 48 21.10 -6.10 5.21
C GLY A 48 21.02 -5.37 6.56
N GLU A 49 21.33 -4.08 6.59
CA GLU A 49 21.40 -3.22 7.78
C GLU A 49 20.16 -2.33 8.00
N ALA A 50 19.18 -2.29 7.08
CA ALA A 50 18.01 -1.44 7.27
C ALA A 50 17.14 -1.95 8.44
N SER A 51 16.90 -1.09 9.43
CA SER A 51 16.08 -1.43 10.61
C SER A 51 14.62 -1.72 10.23
N GLU A 52 14.14 -1.11 9.15
CA GLU A 52 12.75 -1.13 8.73
C GLU A 52 12.55 -1.72 7.32
N SER A 53 11.45 -2.45 7.13
CA SER A 53 11.06 -2.92 5.80
C SER A 53 10.41 -1.84 4.94
N VAL A 54 10.58 -1.95 3.62
CA VAL A 54 9.94 -1.06 2.64
C VAL A 54 8.43 -1.04 2.80
N GLY A 55 7.82 -2.17 3.15
CA GLY A 55 6.38 -2.27 3.35
C GLY A 55 5.93 -1.51 4.59
N HIS A 56 6.63 -1.69 5.71
CA HIS A 56 6.31 -0.97 6.95
C HIS A 56 6.42 0.55 6.77
N HIS A 57 7.48 1.00 6.08
CA HIS A 57 7.64 2.41 5.73
C HIS A 57 6.51 2.90 4.83
N SER A 58 6.10 2.08 3.85
CA SER A 58 4.98 2.38 2.96
C SER A 58 3.68 2.54 3.74
N GLY A 59 3.43 1.71 4.76
CA GLY A 59 2.26 1.80 5.62
C GLY A 59 2.13 3.16 6.29
N ARG A 60 3.21 3.69 6.85
CA ARG A 60 3.20 5.05 7.42
C ARG A 60 2.88 6.12 6.39
N ARG A 61 3.43 5.99 5.17
CA ARG A 61 3.14 6.92 4.09
C ARG A 61 1.68 6.85 3.62
N ILE A 62 1.08 5.65 3.59
CA ILE A 62 -0.34 5.46 3.29
C ILE A 62 -1.21 6.17 4.33
N VAL A 63 -0.87 6.06 5.62
CA VAL A 63 -1.56 6.77 6.71
C VAL A 63 -1.53 8.28 6.48
N GLU A 64 -0.36 8.85 6.19
CA GLU A 64 -0.21 10.28 5.88
C GLU A 64 -1.09 10.71 4.69
N ILE A 65 -1.06 9.95 3.59
CA ILE A 65 -1.84 10.24 2.38
C ILE A 65 -3.34 10.16 2.64
N LYS A 66 -3.83 9.17 3.38
CA LYS A 66 -5.26 9.03 3.70
C LYS A 66 -5.77 10.09 4.68
N ARG A 67 -4.88 10.71 5.47
CA ARG A 67 -5.22 11.83 6.37
C ARG A 67 -5.12 13.20 5.69
N ARG A 68 -4.40 13.30 4.58
CA ARG A 68 -4.25 14.52 3.78
C ARG A 68 -5.52 14.81 2.98
N LYS A 69 -5.85 16.10 2.80
CA LYS A 69 -6.93 16.50 1.89
C LYS A 69 -6.53 16.19 0.45
N VAL A 70 -7.49 15.80 -0.37
CA VAL A 70 -7.24 15.46 -1.79
C VAL A 70 -6.54 16.61 -2.54
N ALA A 71 -6.96 17.86 -2.29
CA ALA A 71 -6.38 19.05 -2.92
C ALA A 71 -4.92 19.34 -2.50
N ASP A 72 -4.45 18.75 -1.40
CA ASP A 72 -3.09 18.97 -0.89
C ASP A 72 -2.13 17.84 -1.31
N ARG A 73 -2.61 16.82 -2.03
CA ARG A 73 -1.79 15.68 -2.49
C ARG A 73 -0.77 16.15 -3.52
N THR A 74 0.47 15.69 -3.36
CA THR A 74 1.57 16.01 -4.28
C THR A 74 1.72 14.95 -5.36
N ALA A 75 2.51 15.25 -6.41
CA ALA A 75 2.89 14.25 -7.41
C ALA A 75 3.57 13.02 -6.77
N ASP A 76 4.36 13.22 -5.71
CA ASP A 76 4.97 12.12 -4.95
C ASP A 76 3.93 11.27 -4.21
N ASP A 77 2.86 11.89 -3.70
CA ASP A 77 1.74 11.15 -3.10
C ASP A 77 1.06 10.27 -4.16
N ILE A 78 0.79 10.81 -5.35
CA ILE A 78 0.17 10.04 -6.45
C ILE A 78 1.10 8.91 -6.91
N ALA A 79 2.39 9.17 -7.08
CA ALA A 79 3.37 8.15 -7.44
C ALA A 79 3.43 7.02 -6.39
N HIS A 80 3.36 7.38 -5.10
CA HIS A 80 3.27 6.40 -4.03
C HIS A 80 1.98 5.60 -4.07
N MET A 81 0.84 6.24 -4.31
CA MET A 81 -0.46 5.57 -4.46
C MET A 81 -0.43 4.53 -5.58
N HIS A 82 0.12 4.89 -6.75
CA HIS A 82 0.29 3.96 -7.86
C HIS A 82 1.19 2.76 -7.50
N LYS A 83 2.28 2.99 -6.75
CA LYS A 83 3.15 1.92 -6.24
C LYS A 83 2.38 0.97 -5.30
N VAL A 84 1.53 1.51 -4.43
CA VAL A 84 0.71 0.73 -3.50
C VAL A 84 -0.26 -0.16 -4.25
N VAL A 85 -1.01 0.38 -5.21
CA VAL A 85 -1.94 -0.38 -6.06
C VAL A 85 -1.22 -1.54 -6.76
N SER A 86 -0.08 -1.23 -7.41
CA SER A 86 0.73 -2.23 -8.10
C SER A 86 1.22 -3.34 -7.17
N TYR A 87 1.65 -2.98 -5.97
CA TYR A 87 2.10 -3.95 -4.97
C TYR A 87 0.96 -4.85 -4.51
N VAL A 88 -0.18 -4.27 -4.10
CA VAL A 88 -1.33 -5.00 -3.58
C VAL A 88 -1.85 -5.98 -4.61
N HIS A 89 -2.09 -5.56 -5.86
CA HIS A 89 -2.59 -6.45 -6.91
C HIS A 89 -1.64 -7.62 -7.20
N ARG A 90 -0.34 -7.35 -7.35
CA ARG A 90 0.65 -8.40 -7.60
C ARG A 90 0.75 -9.37 -6.43
N HIS A 91 0.70 -8.87 -5.20
CA HIS A 91 0.87 -9.72 -4.02
C HIS A 91 -0.40 -10.52 -3.70
N LEU A 92 -1.59 -9.98 -3.99
CA LEU A 92 -2.85 -10.73 -3.95
C LEU A 92 -2.87 -11.90 -4.93
N ALA A 93 -2.33 -11.72 -6.14
CA ALA A 93 -2.20 -12.81 -7.12
C ALA A 93 -1.31 -13.98 -6.65
N GLN A 94 -0.49 -13.75 -5.62
CA GLN A 94 0.40 -14.76 -5.01
C GLN A 94 -0.21 -15.40 -3.75
N ARG A 95 -1.53 -15.33 -3.58
CA ARG A 95 -2.23 -15.86 -2.41
C ARG A 95 -1.86 -17.33 -2.13
N PRO A 96 -1.34 -17.67 -0.93
CA PRO A 96 -1.06 -19.05 -0.58
C PRO A 96 -2.36 -19.85 -0.41
N LYS A 97 -2.26 -21.17 -0.60
CA LYS A 97 -3.38 -22.09 -0.32
C LYS A 97 -3.54 -22.27 1.20
N GLY A 98 -4.77 -22.50 1.64
CA GLY A 98 -5.10 -22.77 3.03
C GLY A 98 -5.45 -21.53 3.84
N ASP A 99 -5.29 -21.62 5.17
CA ASP A 99 -5.55 -20.52 6.08
C ASP A 99 -4.48 -19.42 5.93
N ILE A 100 -4.94 -18.19 5.77
CA ILE A 100 -4.11 -17.00 5.57
C ILE A 100 -4.00 -16.13 6.84
N THR A 101 -4.76 -16.44 7.89
CA THR A 101 -4.99 -15.55 9.05
C THR A 101 -3.71 -15.07 9.71
N GLN A 102 -2.72 -15.94 9.87
CA GLN A 102 -1.46 -15.66 10.57
C GLN A 102 -0.27 -15.98 9.65
N THR A 103 -0.20 -15.29 8.51
CA THR A 103 0.84 -15.54 7.50
C THR A 103 1.63 -14.29 7.18
N ARG A 104 2.93 -14.46 6.90
CA ARG A 104 3.80 -13.37 6.42
C ARG A 104 3.25 -12.70 5.15
N TRP A 105 2.53 -13.45 4.31
CA TRP A 105 1.84 -12.92 3.13
C TRP A 105 0.76 -11.91 3.51
N ARG A 106 -0.16 -12.28 4.42
CA ARG A 106 -1.21 -11.37 4.90
C ARG A 106 -0.60 -10.16 5.60
N TYR A 107 0.37 -10.38 6.48
CA TYR A 107 1.02 -9.31 7.23
C TYR A 107 1.74 -8.31 6.32
N SER A 108 2.39 -8.80 5.26
CA SER A 108 2.98 -7.92 4.26
C SER A 108 1.91 -7.11 3.53
N LEU A 109 0.76 -7.68 3.16
CA LEU A 109 -0.35 -6.90 2.58
C LEU A 109 -0.89 -5.85 3.57
N MET A 110 -0.98 -6.18 4.86
CA MET A 110 -1.43 -5.25 5.89
C MET A 110 -0.47 -4.09 6.09
N ASN A 111 0.85 -4.30 5.96
CA ASN A 111 1.84 -3.20 5.92
C ASN A 111 1.58 -2.24 4.74
N TRP A 112 0.92 -2.70 3.69
CA TRP A 112 0.50 -1.89 2.53
C TRP A 112 -0.97 -1.47 2.60
N GLY A 113 -1.58 -1.54 3.80
CA GLY A 113 -2.94 -1.07 4.06
C GLY A 113 -4.06 -1.95 3.48
N HIS A 114 -3.74 -3.18 3.06
CA HIS A 114 -4.72 -4.14 2.57
C HIS A 114 -4.82 -5.34 3.52
N ASP A 115 -6.01 -5.58 4.08
CA ASP A 115 -6.31 -6.78 4.85
C ASP A 115 -7.14 -7.75 3.98
N PRO A 116 -6.54 -8.85 3.47
CA PRO A 116 -7.22 -9.81 2.60
C PRO A 116 -8.19 -10.76 3.34
N ALA A 117 -8.37 -10.58 4.65
CA ALA A 117 -9.34 -11.29 5.48
C ALA A 117 -10.52 -10.41 5.91
N LYS A 118 -10.62 -9.20 5.33
CA LYS A 118 -11.73 -8.26 5.54
C LYS A 118 -12.80 -8.42 4.47
#